data_AF-A0A183EKT4-F1
#
_entry.id   AF-A0A183EKT4-F1
#
_cell.length_a   1.000
_cell.length_b   1.000
_cell.length_c   1.000
_cell.angle_alpha   90.00
_cell.angle_beta   90.00
_cell.angle_gamma   90.00
#
_symmetry.space_group_name_H-M   'P 1'
#
loop_
_entity.id
_entity.type
_entity.pdbx_description
1 polymer ?
#
loop_
_entity_poly.entity_id
_entity_poly.type
_entity_poly.pdbx_seq_one_letter_code
_entity_poly.pdbx_strand_id
1 'polypeptide(L)'
;MLRGQQRGCIHLRGAVIGIDGENNSLFTVTADNKTFHLQGRDENERNEWIRALEAVIHERSGYYRVTPASTSTVLKAKAVEADKHLQEMINEVNLRYYSDA
;
A
#
# COMPACT_ATOMS: atom_id res chain seq x y z
N MET A 1 -9.74 -19.20 34.75
CA MET A 1 -9.45 -18.04 33.87
C MET A 1 -10.68 -17.17 33.80
N LEU A 2 -10.57 -15.86 34.04
CA LEU A 2 -11.72 -14.95 34.00
C LEU A 2 -12.05 -14.57 32.55
N ARG A 3 -13.34 -14.55 32.22
CA ARG A 3 -13.82 -14.08 30.92
C ARG A 3 -13.49 -12.59 30.77
N GLY A 4 -12.91 -12.20 29.64
CA GLY A 4 -12.60 -10.80 29.32
C GLY A 4 -11.23 -10.30 29.79
N GLN A 5 -10.44 -11.10 30.51
CA GLN A 5 -9.07 -10.73 30.86
C GLN A 5 -8.18 -10.78 29.61
N GLN A 6 -7.50 -9.68 29.29
CA GLN A 6 -6.48 -9.64 28.25
C GLN A 6 -5.33 -10.58 28.63
N ARG A 7 -4.95 -11.45 27.68
CA ARG A 7 -3.92 -12.49 27.91
C ARG A 7 -2.55 -12.13 27.34
N GLY A 8 -2.48 -11.05 26.59
CA GLY A 8 -1.26 -10.56 25.97
C GLY A 8 -1.57 -9.61 24.83
N CYS A 9 -0.51 -9.21 24.12
CA CYS A 9 -0.56 -8.48 22.86
C CYS A 9 0.53 -9.01 21.92
N ILE A 10 0.34 -8.82 20.62
CA ILE A 10 1.33 -9.10 19.58
C ILE A 10 1.76 -7.76 18.99
N HIS A 11 3.07 -7.49 18.96
CA HIS A 11 3.60 -6.29 18.32
C HIS A 11 3.68 -6.51 16.81
N LEU A 12 2.82 -5.83 16.05
CA LEU A 12 2.71 -6.03 14.61
C LEU A 12 3.78 -5.28 13.79
N ARG A 13 4.61 -4.42 14.40
CA ARG A 13 5.65 -3.69 13.66
C ARG A 13 6.71 -4.68 13.15
N GLY A 14 6.85 -4.78 11.83
CA GLY A 14 7.78 -5.74 11.20
C GLY A 14 7.35 -7.21 11.31
N ALA A 15 6.09 -7.48 11.70
CA ALA A 15 5.57 -8.84 11.72
C ALA A 15 5.37 -9.38 10.30
N VAL A 16 5.46 -10.70 10.16
CA VAL A 16 5.30 -11.41 8.88
C VAL A 16 4.08 -12.32 8.96
N ILE A 17 3.23 -12.29 7.94
CA ILE A 17 2.08 -13.17 7.83
C ILE A 17 2.40 -14.32 6.88
N GLY A 18 2.09 -15.55 7.28
CA GLY A 18 2.21 -16.75 6.45
C GLY A 18 0.84 -17.39 6.21
N ILE A 19 0.56 -17.76 4.96
CA ILE A 19 -0.68 -18.46 4.57
C ILE A 19 -0.35 -19.94 4.40
N ASP A 20 -1.22 -20.80 4.94
CA ASP A 20 -1.16 -22.23 4.68
C ASP A 20 -1.84 -22.53 3.33
N GLY A 21 -1.13 -23.20 2.42
CA GLY A 21 -1.63 -23.57 1.10
C GLY A 21 -2.57 -24.77 1.09
N GLU A 22 -2.59 -25.57 2.16
CA GLU A 22 -3.42 -26.77 2.29
C GLU A 22 -4.70 -26.50 3.08
N ASN A 23 -4.65 -25.59 4.06
CA ASN A 23 -5.80 -25.25 4.88
C ASN A 23 -6.22 -23.78 4.69
N ASN A 24 -7.31 -23.60 3.96
CA ASN A 24 -7.84 -22.28 3.62
C ASN A 24 -8.37 -21.48 4.82
N SER A 25 -8.37 -22.00 6.05
CA SER A 25 -8.76 -21.27 7.26
C SER A 25 -7.58 -20.88 8.16
N LEU A 26 -6.41 -21.46 7.95
CA LEU A 26 -5.23 -21.27 8.81
C LEU A 26 -4.29 -20.19 8.26
N PHE A 27 -3.70 -19.44 9.18
CA PHE A 27 -2.64 -18.51 8.89
C PHE A 27 -1.71 -18.35 10.10
N THR A 28 -0.54 -17.79 9.88
CA THR A 28 0.44 -17.53 10.92
C THR A 28 0.80 -16.06 10.97
N VAL A 29 1.08 -15.56 12.17
CA VAL A 29 1.68 -14.25 12.40
C VAL A 29 2.99 -14.48 13.13
N THR A 30 4.11 -14.09 12.52
CA THR A 30 5.43 -14.17 13.13
C THR A 30 5.90 -12.78 13.55
N ALA A 31 6.14 -12.59 14.84
CA ALA A 31 6.61 -11.35 15.44
C ALA A 31 7.60 -11.66 16.58
N ASP A 32 8.64 -10.84 16.76
CA ASP A 32 9.64 -11.00 17.83
C ASP A 32 10.20 -12.45 17.94
N ASN A 33 10.51 -13.06 16.79
CA ASN A 33 10.97 -14.46 16.69
C ASN A 33 9.98 -15.51 17.24
N LYS A 34 8.71 -15.16 17.39
CA LYS A 34 7.63 -16.08 17.78
C LYS A 34 6.60 -16.16 16.68
N THR A 35 6.17 -17.39 16.39
CA THR A 35 5.10 -17.65 15.41
C THR A 35 3.82 -18.02 16.15
N PHE A 36 2.75 -17.31 15.84
CA PHE A 36 1.41 -17.53 16.35
C PHE A 36 0.56 -18.14 15.25
N HIS A 37 -0.05 -19.29 15.53
CA HIS A 37 -1.01 -19.92 14.62
C HIS A 37 -2.41 -19.42 14.93
N LEU A 38 -3.10 -18.95 13.90
CA LEU A 38 -4.42 -18.36 13.97
C LEU A 38 -5.34 -19.04 12.95
N GLN A 39 -6.63 -19.04 13.25
CA GLN A 39 -7.62 -19.70 12.42
C GLN A 39 -8.85 -18.80 12.28
N GLY A 40 -9.24 -18.52 11.04
CA GLY A 40 -10.56 -17.97 10.73
C GLY A 40 -11.61 -19.09 10.69
N ARG A 41 -12.87 -18.73 10.73
CA ARG A 41 -14.01 -19.64 10.55
C ARG A 41 -13.98 -20.32 9.19
N ASP A 42 -13.59 -19.57 8.16
CA ASP A 42 -13.51 -20.00 6.78
C ASP A 42 -12.45 -19.17 6.03
N GLU A 43 -12.33 -19.41 4.73
CA GLU A 43 -11.42 -18.68 3.84
C GLU A 43 -11.70 -17.19 3.76
N ASN A 44 -12.96 -16.78 3.78
CA ASN A 44 -13.33 -15.38 3.66
C ASN A 44 -12.92 -14.63 4.92
N GLU A 45 -13.26 -15.16 6.10
CA GLU A 45 -12.88 -14.53 7.38
C GLU A 45 -11.35 -14.54 7.56
N ARG A 46 -10.65 -15.61 7.15
CA ARG A 46 -9.18 -15.65 7.14
C ARG A 46 -8.60 -14.55 6.24
N ASN A 47 -9.15 -14.36 5.05
CA ASN A 47 -8.71 -13.31 4.13
C ASN A 47 -9.00 -11.89 4.67
N GLU A 48 -10.13 -11.68 5.36
CA GLU A 48 -10.43 -10.42 6.04
C GLU A 48 -9.42 -10.11 7.15
N TRP A 49 -9.09 -11.10 7.98
CA TRP A 49 -8.06 -10.96 9.02
C TRP A 49 -6.69 -10.65 8.43
N ILE A 50 -6.27 -11.36 7.38
CA ILE A 50 -4.99 -11.10 6.71
C ILE A 50 -4.95 -9.66 6.20
N ARG A 51 -5.96 -9.21 5.45
CA ARG A 51 -6.00 -7.84 4.92
C ARG A 51 -5.92 -6.78 6.01
N ALA A 52 -6.66 -6.97 7.11
CA ALA A 52 -6.64 -6.05 8.23
C ALA A 52 -5.27 -6.01 8.93
N LEU A 53 -4.65 -7.17 9.16
CA LEU A 53 -3.33 -7.27 9.78
C LEU A 53 -2.24 -6.70 8.87
N GLU A 54 -2.25 -7.02 7.57
CA GLU A 54 -1.32 -6.45 6.59
C GLU A 54 -1.41 -4.93 6.54
N ALA A 55 -2.62 -4.36 6.55
CA ALA A 55 -2.82 -2.91 6.57
C ALA A 55 -2.16 -2.26 7.81
N VAL A 56 -2.33 -2.86 8.99
CA VAL A 56 -1.74 -2.35 10.24
C VAL A 56 -0.22 -2.54 10.27
N ILE A 57 0.28 -3.71 9.87
CA ILE A 57 1.72 -3.98 9.76
C ILE A 57 2.34 -2.96 8.82
N HIS A 58 1.73 -2.71 7.67
CA HIS A 58 2.18 -1.76 6.67
C HIS A 58 2.22 -0.33 7.21
N GLU A 59 1.14 0.15 7.84
CA GLU A 59 1.07 1.48 8.47
C GLU A 59 2.16 1.68 9.54
N ARG A 60 2.39 0.66 10.37
CA ARG A 60 3.28 0.75 11.55
C ARG A 60 4.74 0.45 11.25
N SER A 61 5.06 -0.24 10.17
CA SER A 61 6.44 -0.66 9.86
C SER A 61 7.32 0.47 9.33
N GLY A 62 6.76 1.63 8.96
CA GLY A 62 7.51 2.85 8.62
C GLY A 62 8.38 2.78 7.35
N TYR A 63 8.65 1.58 6.83
CA TYR A 63 9.34 1.33 5.55
C TYR A 63 8.51 1.80 4.35
N TYR A 64 7.18 1.83 4.48
CA TYR A 64 6.25 2.30 3.46
C TYR A 64 5.57 3.61 3.86
N ARG A 65 6.35 4.64 4.20
CA ARG A 65 5.85 6.01 4.03
C ARG A 65 5.64 6.23 2.53
N VAL A 66 4.48 5.83 2.02
CA VAL A 66 3.97 6.39 0.77
C VAL A 66 3.81 7.87 1.07
N THR A 67 4.72 8.67 0.52
CA THR A 67 4.64 10.13 0.51
C THR A 67 3.22 10.52 0.11
N PRO A 68 2.54 11.44 0.83
CA PRO A 68 1.15 11.76 0.58
C PRO A 68 1.03 12.67 -0.67
N ALA A 69 1.21 12.05 -1.82
CA ALA A 69 0.74 12.45 -3.13
C ALA A 69 1.04 11.21 -3.99
N SER A 70 -0.01 10.50 -4.43
CA SER A 70 0.20 9.31 -5.25
C SER A 70 1.15 9.68 -6.39
N THR A 71 2.24 8.93 -6.55
CA THR A 71 3.23 9.16 -7.59
C THR A 71 2.56 9.35 -8.95
N SER A 72 1.46 8.64 -9.18
CA SER A 72 0.53 8.83 -10.31
C SER A 72 0.01 10.26 -10.47
N THR A 73 -0.45 10.92 -9.40
CA THR A 73 -0.93 12.32 -9.45
C THR A 73 0.20 13.29 -9.80
N VAL A 74 1.39 13.09 -9.23
CA VAL A 74 2.56 13.93 -9.51
C VAL A 74 3.02 13.75 -10.96
N LEU A 75 3.05 12.51 -11.46
CA LEU A 75 3.42 12.20 -12.84
C LEU A 75 2.40 12.77 -13.84
N LYS A 76 1.10 12.68 -13.54
CA LYS A 76 0.04 13.30 -14.36
C LYS A 76 0.19 14.82 -14.41
N ALA A 77 0.45 15.47 -13.27
CA ALA A 77 0.68 16.91 -13.24
C ALA A 77 1.91 17.31 -14.07
N LYS A 78 3.01 16.55 -13.99
CA LYS A 78 4.21 16.78 -14.79
C LYS A 78 4.01 16.53 -16.28
N ALA A 79 3.19 15.55 -16.66
CA ALA A 79 2.83 15.32 -18.06
C ALA A 79 2.04 16.51 -18.64
N VAL A 80 1.06 17.03 -17.89
CA VAL A 80 0.27 18.22 -18.29
C VAL A 80 1.14 19.46 -18.42
N GLU A 81 2.12 19.64 -17.51
CA GLU A 81 3.09 20.75 -17.58
C GLU A 81 3.97 20.66 -18.84
N ALA A 82 4.44 19.47 -19.19
CA ALA A 82 5.25 19.24 -20.39
C ALA A 82 4.46 19.50 -21.68
N ASP A 83 3.21 19.01 -21.76
CA ASP A 83 2.32 19.26 -22.91
C ASP A 83 2.07 20.76 -23.12
N LYS A 84 1.83 21.50 -22.03
CA LYS A 84 1.67 22.95 -22.09
C LYS A 84 2.92 23.63 -22.66
N HIS A 85 4.10 23.23 -22.20
CA HIS A 85 5.35 23.82 -22.66
C HIS A 85 5.61 23.55 -24.15
N LEU A 86 5.32 22.34 -24.63
CA LEU A 86 5.42 21.99 -26.05
C LEU A 86 4.46 22.84 -26.89
N GLN A 87 3.23 23.05 -26.41
CA GLN A 87 2.24 23.85 -27.13
C GLN A 87 2.69 25.32 -27.25
N GLU A 88 3.31 25.87 -26.21
CA GLU A 88 3.88 27.22 -26.25
C GLU A 88 5.01 27.33 -27.28
N MET A 89 5.92 26.35 -27.33
CA MET A 89 6.98 26.31 -28.34
C MET A 89 6.43 26.21 -29.77
N ILE A 90 5.42 25.35 -29.99
CA ILE A 90 4.76 25.21 -31.30
C ILE A 90 4.13 26.55 -31.72
N ASN A 91 3.46 27.24 -30.79
CA ASN A 91 2.85 28.53 -31.06
C ASN A 91 3.90 29.61 -31.39
N GLU A 92 5.03 29.63 -30.68
CA GLU A 92 6.13 30.56 -30.98
C GLU A 92 6.71 30.34 -32.38
N VAL A 93 6.92 29.07 -32.74
CA VAL A 93 7.40 28.70 -34.08
C VAL A 93 6.38 29.12 -35.15
N ASN A 94 5.10 28.80 -34.97
CA ASN A 94 4.05 29.18 -35.91
C ASN A 94 3.95 30.71 -36.06
N LEU A 95 4.01 31.46 -34.95
CA LEU A 95 3.99 32.93 -34.98
C LEU A 95 5.16 33.51 -35.78
N ARG A 96 6.37 32.91 -35.67
CA ARG A 96 7.53 33.30 -36.49
C ARG A 96 7.35 32.96 -37.97
N TYR A 97 6.79 31.78 -38.27
CA TYR A 97 6.52 31.39 -39.66
C TYR A 97 5.47 32.29 -40.35
N TYR A 98 4.47 32.78 -39.62
CA TYR A 98 3.44 33.69 -40.14
C TYR A 98 3.84 35.17 -40.10
N SER A 99 4.91 35.55 -39.40
CA SER A 99 5.45 36.92 -39.43
C SER A 99 6.44 37.16 -40.56
N ASP A 100 7.03 36.09 -41.11
CA ASP A 100 8.03 36.13 -42.19
C ASP A 100 7.42 35.88 -43.60
N ALA A 101 6.09 35.78 -43.71
CA ALA A 101 5.33 35.61 -44.96
C ALA A 101 4.52 36.87 -45.31
#